data_AF-A0A8T5GT72-F1
#
_entry.id   AF-A0A8T5GT72-F1
#
_cell.length_a   1.000
_cell.length_b   1.000
_cell.length_c   1.000
_cell.angle_alpha   90.00
_cell.angle_beta   90.00
_cell.angle_gamma   90.00
#
_symmetry.space_group_name_H-M   'P 1'
#
loop_
_entity.id
_entity.type
_entity.pdbx_description
1 polymer ?
#
loop_
_entity_poly.entity_id
_entity_poly.type
_entity_poly.pdbx_seq_one_letter_code
_entity_poly.pdbx_strand_id
1 'polypeptide(L)'
;TIPGPDDQMHTGHAGDFIDREMIKNIQSKFNGAQITKDMARRWKEQYSFVGTHTPENPIMVDFSIDGKAMNLDITDCIQAACEAIVDPIVENVKQLISGSNPEYHDEFRRNMVLAGGGSGIKGLGAMIERRLSDMGDVNVHVVDDPVRLGAMGGLRLAMEVPEEMWSSLTLATR
;
A
#
# COMPACT_ATOMS: atom_id res chain seq x y z
N THR A 1 -8.05 18.07 -17.73
CA THR A 1 -9.44 17.81 -17.30
C THR A 1 -9.43 17.42 -15.83
N ILE A 2 -10.49 17.73 -15.08
CA ILE A 2 -10.63 17.27 -13.69
C ILE A 2 -11.03 15.79 -13.72
N PRO A 3 -10.41 14.89 -12.93
CA PRO A 3 -10.74 13.47 -12.91
C PRO A 3 -12.23 13.22 -12.60
N GLY A 4 -12.85 12.31 -13.35
CA GLY A 4 -14.21 11.82 -13.15
C GLY A 4 -14.26 10.50 -12.35
N PRO A 5 -15.48 9.95 -12.13
CA PRO A 5 -15.64 8.69 -11.40
C PRO A 5 -14.92 7.49 -12.02
N ASP A 6 -14.74 7.49 -13.35
CA ASP A 6 -14.06 6.41 -14.08
C ASP A 6 -12.52 6.51 -13.99
N ASP A 7 -11.99 7.64 -13.50
CA ASP A 7 -10.56 7.88 -13.30
C ASP A 7 -10.07 7.44 -11.90
N GLN A 8 -10.93 6.77 -11.12
CA GLN A 8 -10.62 6.29 -9.78
C GLN A 8 -11.03 4.84 -9.57
N MET A 9 -10.32 4.15 -8.67
CA MET A 9 -10.67 2.81 -8.21
C MET A 9 -10.56 2.67 -6.70
N HIS A 10 -11.37 1.78 -6.15
CA HIS A 10 -11.37 1.44 -4.73
C HIS A 10 -11.15 -0.06 -4.55
N THR A 11 -10.36 -0.44 -3.56
CA THR A 11 -10.08 -1.84 -3.23
C THR A 11 -10.26 -2.09 -1.73
N GLY A 12 -10.78 -3.27 -1.38
CA GLY A 12 -10.82 -3.75 0.00
C GLY A 12 -9.47 -4.30 0.50
N HIS A 13 -8.45 -4.35 -0.37
CA HIS A 13 -7.14 -4.92 -0.11
C HIS A 13 -6.18 -3.84 0.42
N ALA A 14 -6.26 -3.58 1.73
CA ALA A 14 -5.43 -2.59 2.42
C ALA A 14 -4.85 -3.15 3.73
N GLY A 15 -4.44 -2.29 4.66
CA GLY A 15 -3.73 -2.70 5.89
C GLY A 15 -4.49 -3.72 6.75
N ASP A 16 -5.81 -3.59 6.88
CA ASP A 16 -6.65 -4.53 7.64
C ASP A 16 -6.82 -5.88 6.92
N PHE A 17 -6.67 -5.90 5.59
CA PHE A 17 -6.63 -7.14 4.81
C PHE A 17 -5.32 -7.89 5.05
N ILE A 18 -4.19 -7.19 5.03
CA ILE A 18 -2.86 -7.76 5.35
C ILE A 18 -2.87 -8.38 6.76
N ASP A 19 -3.45 -7.68 7.75
CA ASP A 19 -3.56 -8.21 9.12
C ASP A 19 -4.29 -9.56 9.15
N ARG A 20 -5.37 -9.71 8.37
CA ARG A 20 -6.14 -10.97 8.27
C ARG A 20 -5.39 -12.06 7.53
N GLU A 21 -4.75 -11.76 6.40
CA GLU A 21 -3.96 -12.75 5.66
C GLU A 21 -2.77 -13.24 6.49
N MET A 22 -2.14 -12.38 7.28
CA MET A 22 -1.06 -12.81 8.17
C MET A 22 -1.55 -13.76 9.27
N ILE A 23 -2.71 -13.50 9.87
CA ILE A 23 -3.36 -14.42 10.82
C ILE A 23 -3.59 -15.77 10.18
N LYS A 24 -4.20 -15.79 8.99
CA LYS A 24 -4.48 -17.01 8.25
C LYS A 24 -3.21 -17.79 7.90
N ASN A 25 -2.17 -17.11 7.43
CA ASN A 25 -0.87 -17.73 7.10
C ASN A 25 -0.22 -18.36 8.33
N ILE A 26 -0.23 -17.66 9.47
CA ILE A 26 0.33 -18.16 10.74
C ILE A 26 -0.47 -19.35 11.25
N GLN A 27 -1.80 -19.29 11.25
CA GLN A 27 -2.65 -20.40 11.69
C GLN A 27 -2.54 -21.63 10.79
N SER A 28 -2.24 -21.43 9.50
CA SER A 28 -1.98 -22.53 8.56
C SER A 28 -0.60 -23.16 8.78
N LYS A 29 0.42 -22.35 9.10
CA LYS A 29 1.80 -22.82 9.35
C LYS A 29 1.97 -23.44 10.74
N PHE A 30 1.27 -22.92 11.75
CA PHE A 30 1.41 -23.31 13.14
C PHE A 30 0.05 -23.72 13.73
N ASN A 31 -0.23 -25.02 13.71
CA ASN A 31 -1.48 -25.54 14.27
C ASN A 31 -1.60 -25.20 15.77
N GLY A 32 -2.76 -24.72 16.21
CA GLY A 32 -2.99 -24.29 17.59
C GLY A 32 -2.46 -22.88 17.91
N ALA A 33 -1.99 -22.11 16.91
CA ALA A 33 -1.53 -20.74 17.10
C ALA A 33 -2.63 -19.80 17.62
N GLN A 34 -2.35 -19.15 18.74
CA GLN A 34 -3.21 -18.16 19.36
C GLN A 34 -2.73 -16.76 18.99
N ILE A 35 -3.22 -16.24 17.87
CA ILE A 35 -2.88 -14.91 17.34
C ILE A 35 -4.10 -13.98 17.36
N THR A 36 -3.89 -12.72 17.74
CA THR A 36 -4.91 -11.67 17.69
C THR A 36 -4.67 -10.67 16.57
N LYS A 37 -5.69 -9.89 16.22
CA LYS A 37 -5.57 -8.78 15.25
C LYS A 37 -4.50 -7.77 15.65
N ASP A 38 -4.41 -7.42 16.93
CA ASP A 38 -3.43 -6.43 17.40
C ASP A 38 -1.99 -6.93 17.36
N MET A 39 -1.78 -8.23 17.62
CA MET A 39 -0.46 -8.86 17.42
C MET A 39 -0.06 -8.79 15.95
N ALA A 40 -0.98 -9.18 15.07
CA ALA A 40 -0.74 -9.13 13.63
C ALA A 40 -0.42 -7.71 13.15
N ARG A 41 -1.24 -6.74 13.55
CA ARG A 41 -1.02 -5.33 13.18
C ARG A 41 0.35 -4.83 13.64
N ARG A 42 0.73 -5.11 14.88
CA ARG A 42 2.04 -4.68 15.43
C ARG A 42 3.20 -5.26 14.63
N TRP A 43 3.16 -6.55 14.32
CA TRP A 43 4.23 -7.18 13.54
C TRP A 43 4.30 -6.67 12.11
N LYS A 44 3.15 -6.44 11.47
CA LYS A 44 3.10 -5.80 10.15
C LYS A 44 3.72 -4.40 10.18
N GLU A 45 3.32 -3.55 11.12
CA GLU A 45 3.84 -2.18 11.22
C GLU A 45 5.34 -2.15 11.52
N GLN A 46 5.85 -3.13 12.26
CA GLN A 46 7.27 -3.18 12.60
C GLN A 46 8.14 -3.81 11.50
N TYR A 47 7.62 -4.82 10.80
CA TYR A 47 8.45 -5.72 9.99
C TYR A 47 8.00 -5.87 8.53
N SER A 48 6.93 -5.21 8.09
CA SER A 48 6.38 -5.42 6.74
C SER A 48 7.41 -5.23 5.62
N PHE A 49 7.44 -6.21 4.71
CA PHE A 49 8.29 -6.23 3.54
C PHE A 49 7.65 -7.11 2.46
N VAL A 50 8.12 -6.97 1.23
CA VAL A 50 7.85 -7.89 0.12
C VAL A 50 9.17 -8.43 -0.45
N GLY A 51 9.13 -9.44 -1.32
CA GLY A 51 10.31 -10.19 -1.79
C GLY A 51 11.41 -9.41 -2.51
N THR A 52 11.20 -8.14 -2.83
CA THR A 52 12.25 -7.21 -3.30
C THR A 52 13.10 -6.64 -2.15
N HIS A 53 12.76 -6.94 -0.90
CA HIS A 53 13.44 -6.47 0.30
C HIS A 53 13.40 -7.51 1.44
N THR A 54 13.76 -8.76 1.13
CA THR A 54 13.83 -9.82 2.14
C THR A 54 14.86 -9.45 3.24
N PRO A 55 14.49 -9.53 4.53
CA PRO A 55 15.40 -9.23 5.63
C PRO A 55 16.53 -10.26 5.73
N GLU A 56 17.70 -9.83 6.17
CA GLU A 56 18.86 -10.73 6.38
C GLU A 56 18.64 -11.69 7.55
N ASN A 57 17.94 -11.24 8.59
CA ASN A 57 17.67 -12.00 9.80
C ASN A 57 16.20 -12.43 9.85
N PRO A 58 15.90 -13.65 10.33
CA PRO A 58 14.53 -14.11 10.56
C PRO A 58 13.76 -13.18 11.51
N ILE A 59 12.47 -12.98 11.21
CA ILE A 59 11.55 -12.24 12.06
C ILE A 59 10.94 -13.21 13.08
N MET A 60 11.58 -13.27 14.24
CA MET A 60 11.14 -14.08 15.37
C MET A 60 10.12 -13.31 16.21
N VAL A 61 8.99 -13.94 16.54
CA VAL A 61 7.96 -13.36 17.40
C VAL A 61 7.50 -14.34 18.48
N ASP A 62 7.08 -13.78 19.61
CA ASP A 62 6.52 -14.54 20.72
C ASP A 62 5.00 -14.63 20.62
N PHE A 63 4.48 -15.85 20.62
CA PHE A 63 3.05 -16.12 20.79
C PHE A 63 2.81 -17.52 21.33
N SER A 64 1.57 -17.78 21.78
CA SER A 64 1.22 -19.06 22.37
C SER A 64 0.72 -20.07 21.34
N ILE A 65 1.16 -21.32 21.47
CA ILE A 65 0.56 -22.49 20.81
C ILE A 65 -0.03 -23.40 21.89
N ASP A 66 -1.34 -23.65 21.83
CA ASP A 66 -2.06 -24.44 22.83
C ASP A 66 -1.73 -24.02 24.29
N GLY A 67 -1.60 -22.71 24.51
CA GLY A 67 -1.29 -22.12 25.82
C GLY A 67 0.20 -22.13 26.23
N LYS A 68 1.11 -22.68 25.41
CA LYS A 68 2.55 -22.67 25.66
C LYS A 68 3.20 -21.51 24.94
N ALA A 69 4.00 -20.71 25.65
CA ALA A 69 4.78 -19.64 25.05
C ALA A 69 5.84 -20.20 24.09
N MET A 70 5.86 -19.71 22.85
CA MET A 70 6.77 -20.11 21.80
C MET A 70 7.42 -18.88 21.17
N ASN A 71 8.65 -19.02 20.71
CA ASN A 71 9.34 -18.05 19.86
C ASN A 71 9.48 -18.65 18.46
N LEU A 72 8.83 -18.06 17.45
CA LEU A 72 8.67 -18.66 16.13
C LEU A 72 8.97 -17.67 15.01
N ASP A 73 9.51 -18.22 13.92
CA ASP A 73 9.83 -17.48 12.70
C ASP A 73 8.57 -17.27 11.82
N ILE A 74 8.18 -16.01 11.62
CA ILE A 74 7.03 -15.63 10.79
C ILE A 74 7.44 -14.89 9.51
N THR A 75 8.70 -14.93 9.11
CA THR A 75 9.25 -14.20 7.95
C THR A 75 8.42 -14.44 6.68
N ASP A 76 8.21 -15.70 6.30
CA ASP A 76 7.42 -16.05 5.12
C ASP A 76 5.95 -15.62 5.23
N CYS A 77 5.38 -15.66 6.45
CA CYS A 77 4.00 -15.28 6.70
C CYS A 77 3.79 -13.77 6.48
N ILE A 78 4.75 -12.95 6.92
CA ILE A 78 4.76 -11.50 6.68
C ILE A 78 4.89 -11.22 5.19
N GLN A 79 5.86 -11.84 4.52
CA GLN A 79 6.07 -11.66 3.09
C GLN A 79 4.80 -11.99 2.30
N ALA A 80 4.26 -13.19 2.48
CA ALA A 80 3.07 -13.64 1.76
C ALA A 80 1.85 -12.75 2.03
N ALA A 81 1.66 -12.28 3.26
CA ALA A 81 0.55 -11.38 3.60
C ALA A 81 0.71 -9.99 2.97
N CYS A 82 1.93 -9.44 2.93
CA CYS A 82 2.20 -8.14 2.33
C CYS A 82 2.15 -8.21 0.79
N GLU A 83 2.55 -9.33 0.18
CA GLU A 83 2.47 -9.51 -1.27
C GLU A 83 1.03 -9.72 -1.77
N ALA A 84 0.11 -10.17 -0.91
CA ALA A 84 -1.28 -10.44 -1.29
C ALA A 84 -2.07 -9.18 -1.75
N ILE A 85 -1.58 -7.97 -1.47
CA ILE A 85 -2.19 -6.73 -1.97
C ILE A 85 -1.67 -6.31 -3.34
N VAL A 86 -0.56 -6.89 -3.82
CA VAL A 86 0.14 -6.42 -5.01
C VAL A 86 -0.66 -6.70 -6.27
N ASP A 87 -1.22 -7.90 -6.43
CA ASP A 87 -1.99 -8.27 -7.62
C ASP A 87 -3.21 -7.36 -7.81
N PRO A 88 -4.08 -7.14 -6.79
CA PRO A 88 -5.19 -6.20 -6.92
C PRO A 88 -4.76 -4.77 -7.27
N ILE A 89 -3.62 -4.30 -6.74
CA ILE A 89 -3.10 -2.96 -7.08
C ILE A 89 -2.69 -2.89 -8.54
N VAL A 90 -1.91 -3.87 -9.01
CA VAL A 90 -1.38 -3.94 -10.38
C VAL A 90 -2.52 -4.05 -11.39
N GLU A 91 -3.53 -4.88 -11.11
CA GLU A 91 -4.72 -5.03 -11.97
C GLU A 91 -5.50 -3.72 -12.09
N ASN A 92 -5.74 -3.03 -10.98
CA ASN A 92 -6.44 -1.74 -10.97
C ASN A 92 -5.67 -0.66 -11.73
N VAL A 93 -4.35 -0.59 -11.54
CA VAL A 93 -3.48 0.35 -12.27
C VAL A 93 -3.52 0.08 -13.77
N LYS A 94 -3.46 -1.20 -14.19
CA LYS A 94 -3.60 -1.59 -15.60
C LYS A 94 -4.93 -1.12 -16.19
N GLN A 95 -6.02 -1.32 -15.46
CA GLN A 95 -7.35 -0.90 -15.90
C GLN A 95 -7.44 0.61 -16.06
N LEU A 96 -7.00 1.39 -15.05
CA LEU A 96 -7.01 2.86 -15.10
C LEU A 96 -6.21 3.41 -16.28
N ILE A 97 -4.99 2.92 -16.49
CA ILE A 97 -4.18 3.37 -17.63
C ILE A 97 -4.86 2.97 -18.94
N SER A 98 -5.29 1.72 -19.08
CA SER A 98 -5.89 1.24 -20.34
C SER A 98 -7.19 1.95 -20.72
N GLY A 99 -7.96 2.43 -19.74
CA GLY A 99 -9.20 3.19 -19.95
C GLY A 99 -8.98 4.68 -20.25
N SER A 100 -7.78 5.19 -20.00
CA SER A 100 -7.43 6.60 -20.22
C SER A 100 -7.01 6.90 -21.67
N ASN A 101 -6.92 8.19 -22.03
CA ASN A 101 -6.45 8.61 -23.36
C ASN A 101 -5.00 8.10 -23.61
N PRO A 102 -4.76 7.31 -24.69
CA PRO A 102 -3.45 6.79 -25.05
C PRO A 102 -2.30 7.80 -25.11
N GLU A 103 -2.58 9.06 -25.43
CA GLU A 103 -1.57 10.13 -25.49
C GLU A 103 -0.87 10.36 -24.14
N TYR A 104 -1.51 10.01 -23.01
CA TYR A 104 -0.97 10.21 -21.66
C TYR A 104 -0.44 8.93 -21.01
N HIS A 105 -0.51 7.77 -21.67
CA HIS A 105 -0.12 6.49 -21.04
C HIS A 105 1.34 6.51 -20.55
N ASP A 106 2.24 7.09 -21.32
CA ASP A 106 3.65 7.20 -20.93
C ASP A 106 3.85 8.12 -19.72
N GLU A 107 3.08 9.21 -19.65
CA GLU A 107 3.12 10.10 -18.48
C GLU A 107 2.57 9.40 -17.24
N PHE A 108 1.48 8.64 -17.35
CA PHE A 108 0.93 7.89 -16.21
C PHE A 108 1.87 6.81 -15.70
N ARG A 109 2.56 6.08 -16.59
CA ARG A 109 3.54 5.05 -16.21
C ARG A 109 4.73 5.62 -15.45
N ARG A 110 5.18 6.83 -15.81
CA ARG A 110 6.37 7.48 -15.24
C ARG A 110 6.10 8.31 -13.99
N ASN A 111 4.84 8.60 -13.68
CA ASN A 111 4.44 9.49 -12.59
C ASN A 111 3.51 8.80 -11.59
N MET A 112 3.83 7.57 -11.19
CA MET A 112 3.09 6.88 -10.14
C MET A 112 3.60 7.28 -8.76
N VAL A 113 2.68 7.61 -7.85
CA VAL A 113 3.02 7.94 -6.46
C VAL A 113 2.38 6.94 -5.52
N LEU A 114 3.20 6.25 -4.72
CA LEU A 114 2.75 5.33 -3.68
C LEU A 114 2.75 6.06 -2.33
N ALA A 115 1.56 6.29 -1.78
CA ALA A 115 1.35 7.06 -0.56
C ALA A 115 0.51 6.30 0.50
N GLY A 116 0.26 6.97 1.64
CA GLY A 116 -0.48 6.41 2.77
C GLY A 116 0.33 5.40 3.59
N GLY A 117 -0.23 4.89 4.69
CA GLY A 117 0.51 4.00 5.60
C GLY A 117 1.07 2.72 4.95
N GLY A 118 0.41 2.24 3.88
CA GLY A 118 0.89 1.08 3.12
C GLY A 118 2.16 1.33 2.31
N SER A 119 2.51 2.59 2.01
CA SER A 119 3.76 2.92 1.31
C SER A 119 5.01 2.60 2.13
N GLY A 120 4.86 2.44 3.46
CA GLY A 120 5.94 2.04 4.36
C GLY A 120 6.34 0.57 4.28
N ILE A 121 5.62 -0.27 3.53
CA ILE A 121 5.97 -1.67 3.31
C ILE A 121 7.26 -1.73 2.47
N LYS A 122 8.32 -2.30 3.03
CA LYS A 122 9.64 -2.28 2.41
C LYS A 122 9.64 -3.06 1.09
N GLY A 123 10.14 -2.43 0.02
CA GLY A 123 10.22 -3.02 -1.31
C GLY A 123 8.94 -2.93 -2.15
N LEU A 124 7.82 -2.43 -1.60
CA LEU A 124 6.52 -2.45 -2.29
C LEU A 124 6.55 -1.67 -3.62
N GLY A 125 7.14 -0.47 -3.65
CA GLY A 125 7.27 0.32 -4.88
C GLY A 125 8.01 -0.44 -5.99
N ALA A 126 9.20 -0.97 -5.69
CA ALA A 126 9.99 -1.77 -6.62
C ALA A 126 9.28 -3.04 -7.09
N MET A 127 8.46 -3.66 -6.22
CA MET A 127 7.64 -4.81 -6.62
C MET A 127 6.53 -4.39 -7.60
N ILE A 128 5.84 -3.29 -7.34
CA ILE A 128 4.80 -2.76 -8.23
C ILE A 128 5.41 -2.42 -9.61
N GLU A 129 6.54 -1.71 -9.65
CA GLU A 129 7.28 -1.42 -10.90
C GLU A 129 7.59 -2.70 -11.67
N ARG A 130 8.17 -3.70 -11.01
CA ARG A 130 8.49 -4.98 -11.64
C ARG A 130 7.25 -5.66 -12.22
N ARG A 131 6.12 -5.61 -11.51
CA ARG A 131 4.86 -6.25 -11.93
C ARG A 131 4.13 -5.50 -13.04
N LEU A 132 4.44 -4.23 -13.25
CA LEU A 132 3.92 -3.39 -14.34
C LEU A 132 4.89 -3.26 -15.51
N SER A 133 6.07 -3.90 -15.46
CA SER A 133 7.11 -3.79 -16.50
C SER A 133 6.67 -4.24 -17.90
N ASP A 134 5.61 -5.05 -18.01
CA ASP A 134 5.00 -5.44 -19.29
C ASP A 134 4.27 -4.28 -19.98
N MET A 135 3.94 -3.21 -19.25
CA MET A 135 3.33 -2.00 -19.80
C MET A 135 4.38 -1.02 -20.37
N GLY A 136 5.67 -1.24 -20.12
CA GLY A 136 6.76 -0.36 -20.54
C GLY A 136 7.57 0.16 -19.35
N ASP A 137 8.16 1.33 -19.53
CA ASP A 137 8.97 2.02 -18.53
C ASP A 137 8.08 2.63 -17.43
N VAL A 138 8.08 2.01 -16.24
CA VAL A 138 7.23 2.38 -15.10
C VAL A 138 8.11 2.86 -13.95
N ASN A 139 7.71 3.97 -13.34
CA ASN A 139 8.41 4.59 -12.22
C ASN A 139 7.42 4.89 -11.09
N VAL A 140 7.67 4.28 -9.93
CA VAL A 140 6.85 4.38 -8.73
C VAL A 140 7.62 5.13 -7.65
N HIS A 141 7.18 6.35 -7.38
CA HIS A 141 7.70 7.21 -6.33
C HIS A 141 7.02 6.89 -5.00
N VAL A 142 7.76 6.26 -4.08
CA VAL A 142 7.30 6.03 -2.71
C VAL A 142 7.53 7.31 -1.90
N VAL A 143 6.50 7.79 -1.20
CA VAL A 143 6.61 9.00 -0.39
C VAL A 143 7.40 8.76 0.90
N ASP A 144 8.21 9.74 1.30
CA ASP A 144 9.09 9.63 2.48
C ASP A 144 8.34 9.76 3.84
N ASP A 145 7.39 10.69 3.94
CA ASP A 145 6.59 10.93 5.15
C ASP A 145 5.09 10.85 4.80
N PRO A 146 4.51 9.63 4.73
CA PRO A 146 3.10 9.46 4.38
C PRO A 146 2.13 10.05 5.43
N VAL A 147 2.62 10.42 6.62
CA VAL A 147 1.80 11.02 7.68
C VAL A 147 1.60 12.51 7.42
N ARG A 148 2.62 13.22 6.95
CA ARG A 148 2.59 14.69 6.83
C ARG A 148 2.46 15.23 5.42
N LEU A 149 2.92 14.50 4.40
CA LEU A 149 3.05 15.04 3.04
C LEU A 149 1.72 15.52 2.45
N GLY A 150 0.61 14.83 2.73
CA GLY A 150 -0.72 15.27 2.29
C GLY A 150 -1.10 16.63 2.88
N ALA A 151 -0.87 16.84 4.19
CA ALA A 151 -1.16 18.11 4.86
C ALA A 151 -0.24 19.23 4.36
N MET A 152 1.04 18.94 4.09
CA MET A 152 1.98 19.90 3.51
C MET A 152 1.58 20.33 2.10
N GLY A 153 1.12 19.39 1.26
CA GLY A 153 0.58 19.71 -0.07
C GLY A 153 -0.66 20.61 0.02
N GLY A 154 -1.57 20.30 0.94
CA GLY A 154 -2.74 21.14 1.22
C GLY A 154 -2.37 22.55 1.69
N LEU A 155 -1.40 22.69 2.60
CA LEU A 155 -0.89 23.97 3.05
C LEU A 155 -0.26 24.77 1.91
N ARG A 156 0.54 24.11 1.07
CA ARG A 156 1.16 24.75 -0.10
C ARG A 156 0.09 25.29 -1.04
N LEU A 157 -0.94 24.49 -1.34
CA LEU A 157 -2.06 24.94 -2.17
C LEU A 157 -2.76 26.15 -1.54
N ALA A 158 -3.00 26.12 -0.23
CA ALA A 158 -3.60 27.25 0.50
C ALA A 158 -2.79 28.54 0.40
N MET A 159 -1.46 28.45 0.30
CA MET A 159 -0.56 29.59 0.18
C MET A 159 -0.38 30.08 -1.26
N GLU A 160 -0.48 29.20 -2.25
CA GLU A 160 -0.21 29.53 -3.66
C GLU A 160 -1.46 29.95 -4.44
N VAL A 161 -2.66 29.52 -4.05
CA VAL A 161 -3.90 29.89 -4.75
C VAL A 161 -4.27 31.35 -4.43
N PRO A 162 -4.46 32.21 -5.45
CA PRO A 162 -4.85 33.61 -5.26
C PRO A 162 -6.18 33.78 -4.52
N GLU A 163 -6.31 34.85 -3.73
CA GLU A 163 -7.50 35.14 -2.90
C GLU A 163 -8.80 35.14 -3.73
N GLU A 164 -8.75 35.64 -4.96
CA GLU A 164 -9.91 35.75 -5.83
C GLU A 164 -10.47 34.38 -6.25
N MET A 165 -9.61 33.36 -6.38
CA MET A 165 -10.04 32.01 -6.74
C MET A 165 -10.78 31.33 -5.57
N TRP A 166 -10.46 31.68 -4.33
CA TRP A 166 -11.18 31.15 -3.16
C TRP A 166 -12.62 31.65 -3.09
N SER A 167 -12.91 32.86 -3.57
CA SER A 167 -14.26 33.43 -3.57
C SER A 167 -15.26 32.66 -4.45
N SER A 168 -14.75 31.94 -5.47
CA SER A 168 -15.54 31.10 -6.37
C SER A 168 -15.92 29.72 -5.78
N LEU A 169 -15.39 29.37 -4.61
CA LEU A 169 -15.71 28.12 -3.89
C LEU A 169 -16.96 28.25 -3.02
N THR A 170 -17.72 29.34 -3.13
CA THR A 170 -18.99 29.53 -2.44
C THR A 170 -20.03 28.51 -2.91
N LEU A 171 -20.01 27.35 -2.25
CA LEU A 171 -21.02 26.30 -2.20
C LEU A 171 -21.54 25.86 -3.56
N ALA A 172 -20.94 24.79 -4.10
CA ALA A 172 -21.62 23.88 -5.01
C ALA A 172 -23.07 23.69 -4.52
N THR A 173 -24.00 24.15 -5.35
CA THR A 173 -25.43 24.18 -5.09
C THR A 173 -25.87 22.76 -4.75
N ARG A 174 -26.52 22.60 -3.59
CA ARG A 174 -27.10 21.33 -3.13
C ARG A 174 -28.06 20.73 -4.14
#